data_AF-A0A1V6C1K8-F1
#
_entry.id   AF-A0A1V6C1K8-F1
#
_cell.length_a   1.000
_cell.length_b   1.000
_cell.length_c   1.000
_cell.angle_alpha   90.00
_cell.angle_beta   90.00
_cell.angle_gamma   90.00
#
_symmetry.space_group_name_H-M   'P 1'
#
loop_
_entity.id
_entity.type
_entity.pdbx_description
1 polymer ?
#
loop_
_entity_poly.entity_id
_entity_poly.type
_entity_poly.pdbx_seq_one_letter_code
_entity_poly.pdbx_strand_id
1 'polypeptide(L)' 'MKKACFTKGLTVALSEDVYQKIKEITDEKNISMGEWVRIATERALDNEEYKSVLQGGDQQ' A
#
# COMPACT_ATOMS: atom_id res chain seq x y z
N MET A 1 22.93 11.51 5.99
CA MET A 1 21.90 10.74 5.25
C MET A 1 20.54 11.41 5.46
N LYS A 2 19.95 12.02 4.43
CA LYS A 2 18.58 12.54 4.52
C LYS A 2 17.64 11.33 4.55
N LYS A 3 17.12 10.95 5.72
CA LYS A 3 16.00 9.99 5.81
C LYS A 3 14.90 10.54 4.91
N ALA A 4 14.45 9.77 3.93
CA ALA A 4 13.25 10.10 3.18
C ALA A 4 12.10 10.15 4.18
N CYS A 5 11.74 11.35 4.64
CA CYS A 5 10.52 11.53 5.41
C CYS A 5 9.38 11.27 4.43
N PHE A 6 8.53 10.29 4.70
CA PHE A 6 7.30 10.09 3.95
C PHE A 6 6.41 11.32 4.19
N THR A 7 6.45 12.29 3.27
CA THR A 7 5.86 13.62 3.46
C THR A 7 4.41 13.72 3.00
N LYS A 8 3.91 12.73 2.26
CA LYS A 8 2.52 12.67 1.79
C LYS A 8 1.81 11.49 2.43
N GLY A 9 0.79 11.78 3.25
CA GLY A 9 -0.11 10.78 3.77
C GLY A 9 -1.12 10.35 2.69
N LEU A 10 -1.37 9.05 2.61
CA LEU A 10 -2.42 8.47 1.79
C LEU A 10 -3.42 7.78 2.72
N THR A 11 -4.69 8.13 2.61
CA THR A 11 -5.79 7.45 3.30
C THR A 11 -6.55 6.64 2.27
N VAL A 12 -6.71 5.34 2.51
CA VAL A 12 -7.42 4.42 1.63
C VAL A 12 -8.52 3.75 2.44
N ALA A 13 -9.73 3.73 1.91
CA ALA A 13 -10.81 2.91 2.45
C ALA A 13 -10.60 1.45 1.99
N LEU A 14 -10.62 0.53 2.94
CA LEU A 14 -10.54 -0.91 2.70
C LEU A 14 -11.83 -1.56 3.18
N SER A 15 -12.20 -2.69 2.57
CA SER A 15 -13.24 -3.55 3.15
C SER A 15 -12.75 -4.13 4.48
N GLU A 16 -13.68 -4.47 5.37
CA GLU A 16 -13.37 -4.98 6.70
C GLU A 16 -12.52 -6.26 6.64
N ASP A 17 -12.87 -7.21 5.77
CA ASP A 17 -12.11 -8.45 5.57
C ASP A 17 -10.66 -8.19 5.13
N VAL A 18 -10.45 -7.24 4.21
CA VAL A 18 -9.10 -6.87 3.74
C VAL A 18 -8.31 -6.18 4.86
N TYR A 19 -8.95 -5.27 5.59
CA TYR A 19 -8.32 -4.60 6.73
C TYR A 19 -7.87 -5.61 7.80
N GLN A 20 -8.75 -6.55 8.17
CA GLN A 20 -8.45 -7.58 9.17
C GLN A 20 -7.28 -8.47 8.74
N LYS A 21 -7.28 -8.95 7.48
CA LYS A 21 -6.17 -9.73 6.93
C LYS A 21 -4.84 -8.98 6.98
N ILE A 22 -4.84 -7.70 6.59
CA ILE A 22 -3.63 -6.88 6.66
C ILE A 22 -3.19 -6.72 8.12
N LYS A 23 -4.15 -6.51 9.03
CA LYS A 23 -3.88 -6.39 10.47
C LYS A 23 -3.19 -7.62 11.02
N GLU A 24 -3.72 -8.81 10.74
CA GLU A 24 -3.12 -10.08 11.18
C GLU A 24 -1.69 -10.23 10.67
N ILE A 25 -1.44 -9.92 9.39
CA ILE A 25 -0.09 -9.98 8.82
C ILE A 25 0.85 -8.96 9.48
N THR A 26 0.37 -7.74 9.74
CA THR A 26 1.17 -6.69 10.37
C THR A 26 1.51 -7.01 11.83
N ASP A 27 0.55 -7.59 12.57
CA ASP A 27 0.74 -8.04 13.94
C ASP A 27 1.74 -9.20 14.01
N GLU A 28 1.61 -10.19 13.12
CA GLU A 28 2.55 -11.33 13.02
C GLU A 28 3.98 -10.87 12.71
N LYS A 29 4.13 -9.92 11.77
CA LYS A 29 5.43 -9.44 11.31
C LYS A 29 6.01 -8.31 12.18
N ASN A 30 5.25 -7.83 13.17
CA ASN A 30 5.59 -6.69 14.01
C ASN A 30 5.93 -5.42 13.19
N ILE A 31 5.14 -5.15 12.16
CA ILE A 31 5.30 -3.97 11.30
C ILE A 31 4.05 -3.09 11.35
N SER A 32 4.18 -1.82 10.99
CA SER A 32 3.02 -0.93 10.89
C SER A 32 2.20 -1.19 9.62
N MET A 33 0.90 -0.90 9.65
CA MET A 33 0.06 -0.94 8.44
C MET A 33 0.62 -0.10 7.29
N GLY A 34 1.14 1.10 7.60
CA GLY A 34 1.75 1.96 6.59
C GLY A 34 3.01 1.36 5.97
N GLU A 35 3.79 0.60 6.74
CA GLU A 35 4.95 -0.13 6.22
C GLU A 35 4.53 -1.30 5.33
N TRP A 36 3.51 -2.06 5.74
CA TRP A 36 2.95 -3.13 4.92
C TRP A 36 2.44 -2.60 3.57
N VAL A 37 1.69 -1.49 3.57
CA VAL A 37 1.17 -0.87 2.35
C VAL A 37 2.30 -0.39 1.45
N ARG A 38 3.38 0.17 1.99
CA ARG A 38 4.56 0.56 1.18
C ARG A 38 5.19 -0.65 0.50
N ILE A 39 5.47 -1.70 1.25
CA ILE A 39 6.07 -2.93 0.71
C ILE A 39 5.17 -3.54 -0.36
N ALA A 40 3.86 -3.59 -0.12
CA ALA A 40 2.89 -4.08 -1.09
C ALA A 40 2.85 -3.22 -2.37
N THR A 41 2.92 -1.89 -2.21
CA THR A 41 2.94 -0.93 -3.32
C THR A 41 4.23 -1.07 -4.13
N GLU A 42 5.39 -1.14 -3.48
CA GLU A 42 6.68 -1.33 -4.15
C GLU A 42 6.72 -2.66 -4.90
N ARG A 43 6.25 -3.75 -4.29
CA ARG A 43 6.16 -5.06 -4.94
C ARG A 43 5.20 -5.07 -6.14
N ALA A 44 4.07 -4.37 -6.02
CA ALA A 44 3.13 -4.23 -7.12
C ALA A 44 3.75 -3.43 -8.28
N LEU A 45 4.47 -2.35 -8.00
CA LEU A 45 5.11 -1.52 -9.02
C LEU A 45 6.34 -2.18 -9.68
N ASP A 46 7.07 -3.02 -8.94
CA ASP A 46 8.22 -3.77 -9.45
C ASP A 46 7.76 -4.92 -10.37
N ASN A 47 6.55 -5.42 -10.17
CA ASN A 47 5.92 -6.38 -11.07
C ASN A 47 5.34 -5.63 -12.29
N GLU A 48 5.97 -5.79 -13.47
CA GLU A 48 5.58 -5.12 -14.73
C GLU A 48 4.12 -5.37 -15.15
N GLU A 49 3.41 -6.31 -14.52
CA GLU A 49 1.99 -6.62 -14.69
C GLU A 49 1.06 -5.44 -14.35
N TYR A 50 1.48 -4.52 -13.46
CA TYR A 50 0.67 -3.38 -13.02
C TYR A 50 0.61 -2.20 -14.01
N LYS A 51 1.34 -2.24 -15.12
CA LYS A 51 1.26 -1.20 -16.18
C LYS A 51 -0.13 -1.10 -16.82
N SER A 52 -0.98 -2.11 -16.69
CA SER A 52 -2.35 -2.12 -17.23
C SER A 52 -3.38 -1.38 -16.36
N VAL A 53 -3.09 -1.10 -15.08
CA VAL A 53 -4.06 -0.50 -14.12
C VAL A 53 -4.17 1.02 -14.28
N LEU A 54 -3.28 1.65 -15.07
CA LEU A 54 -3.22 3.11 -15.24
C LEU A 54 -4.26 3.71 -16.22
N GLN A 55 -5.21 2.92 -16.75
CA GLN A 55 -6.30 3.46 -17.60
C GLN A 55 -7.58 3.82 -16.83
N GLY A 56 -7.61 3.69 -15.50
CA GLY A 56 -8.81 3.94 -14.69
C GLY A 56 -8.71 5.20 -13.82
N GLY A 57 -8.81 6.37 -14.43
CA GLY A 57 -8.83 7.65 -13.70
C GLY A 57 -9.53 8.73 -14.51
N ASP A 58 -10.72 8.43 -15.06
CA ASP A 58 -11.58 9.47 -15.61
C ASP A 58 -12.10 10.33 -14.44
N GLN A 59 -11.69 11.59 -14.44
CA GLN A 59 -12.19 12.60 -13.53
C GLN A 59 -13.66 12.87 -13.87
N GLN A 60 -14.56 12.65 -12.90
CA GLN A 60 -15.88 13.29 -12.89
C GLN A 60 -15.99 14.23 -11.69
#